data_AF-A0A6P4Y1L1-F1
#
_entry.id   AF-A0A6P4Y1L1-F1
#
_cell.length_a   1.000
_cell.length_b   1.000
_cell.length_c   1.000
_cell.angle_alpha   90.00
_cell.angle_beta   90.00
_cell.angle_gamma   90.00
#
_symmetry.space_group_name_H-M   'P 1'
#
loop_
_entity.id
_entity.type
_entity.pdbx_description
1 polymer ?
#
loop_
_entity_poly.entity_id
_entity_poly.type
_entity_poly.pdbx_seq_one_letter_code
_entity_poly.pdbx_strand_id
1 'polypeptide(L)'
;MARILALAVVLVLVGTISAQSHKGCYKRKWGTFRTRETSDDMTNQKCVDICAKEDKPYAGTYETKCGCGTSTELERLGDPTDASECSSACGGDASQTCGQGNGRLTVWSTGKGKREMSEMEELMELEREVSELEAHHQHHQHHQ
;
A
#
# COMPACT_ATOMS: atom_id res chain seq x y z
N MET A 1 -14.95 14.38 30.22
CA MET A 1 -15.79 13.92 29.10
C MET A 1 -15.44 14.60 27.77
N ALA A 2 -15.37 15.93 27.70
CA ALA A 2 -15.00 16.66 26.46
C ALA A 2 -13.62 16.30 25.87
N ARG A 3 -12.62 15.98 26.70
CA ARG A 3 -11.27 15.56 26.26
C ARG A 3 -11.23 14.18 25.60
N ILE A 4 -12.05 13.24 26.09
CA ILE A 4 -12.16 11.88 25.53
C ILE A 4 -12.90 11.93 24.19
N LEU A 5 -13.95 12.76 24.09
CA LEU A 5 -14.64 13.04 22.83
C LEU A 5 -13.71 13.72 21.81
N ALA A 6 -12.88 14.68 22.22
CA ALA A 6 -11.90 15.30 21.32
C ALA A 6 -10.85 14.31 20.80
N LEU A 7 -10.33 13.41 21.66
CA LEU A 7 -9.38 12.36 21.24
C LEU A 7 -10.02 11.34 20.29
N ALA A 8 -11.26 10.91 20.56
CA ALA A 8 -12.00 10.02 19.67
C ALA A 8 -12.32 10.69 18.32
N VAL A 9 -12.68 11.97 18.32
CA VAL A 9 -12.92 12.76 17.10
C VAL A 9 -11.63 12.97 16.31
N VAL A 10 -10.50 13.21 16.97
CA VAL A 10 -9.19 13.30 16.29
C VAL A 10 -8.79 11.94 15.69
N LEU A 11 -9.01 10.82 16.39
CA LEU A 11 -8.76 9.48 15.85
C LEU A 11 -9.65 9.14 14.64
N VAL A 12 -10.93 9.54 14.68
CA VAL A 12 -11.87 9.37 13.56
C VAL A 12 -11.51 10.27 12.37
N LEU A 13 -11.10 11.52 12.61
CA LEU A 13 -10.69 12.46 11.56
C LEU A 13 -9.34 12.08 10.92
N VAL A 14 -8.42 11.50 11.69
CA VAL A 14 -7.13 10.99 11.18
C VAL A 14 -7.31 9.65 10.46
N GLY A 15 -8.29 8.83 10.86
CA GLY A 15 -8.56 7.50 10.30
C GLY A 15 -9.17 7.48 8.90
N THR A 16 -9.70 8.59 8.39
CA THR A 16 -10.32 8.65 7.04
C THR A 16 -9.41 9.22 5.96
N ILE A 17 -8.15 9.55 6.27
CA ILE A 17 -7.19 9.93 5.24
C ILE A 17 -6.68 8.64 4.61
N SER A 18 -7.45 8.07 3.68
CA SER A 18 -6.96 7.07 2.73
C SER A 18 -5.85 7.74 1.93
N ALA A 19 -4.63 7.68 2.46
CA ALA A 19 -3.44 8.12 1.78
C ALA A 19 -3.17 7.13 0.64
N GLN A 20 -3.91 7.26 -0.47
CA GLN A 20 -3.53 6.73 -1.76
C GLN A 20 -2.14 7.28 -2.06
N SER A 21 -1.12 6.53 -1.64
CA SER A 21 0.26 6.98 -1.65
C SER A 21 0.79 6.69 -3.04
N HIS A 22 0.57 7.64 -3.96
CA HIS A 22 1.18 7.63 -5.29
C HIS A 22 2.69 7.41 -5.15
N LYS A 23 3.22 6.40 -5.86
CA LYS A 23 4.63 6.02 -5.80
C LYS A 23 5.45 6.64 -6.93
N GLY A 24 4.82 6.85 -8.08
CA GLY A 24 5.46 7.49 -9.23
C GLY A 24 5.14 6.81 -10.56
N CYS A 25 5.79 7.32 -11.60
CA CYS A 25 5.80 6.75 -12.93
C CYS A 25 6.99 5.79 -13.06
N TYR A 26 6.78 4.58 -13.57
CA TYR A 26 7.84 3.57 -13.68
C TYR A 26 7.89 2.94 -15.06
N LYS A 27 9.09 2.65 -15.55
CA LYS A 27 9.29 1.79 -16.72
C LYS A 27 9.00 0.33 -16.36
N ARG A 28 7.95 -0.23 -16.94
CA ARG A 28 7.56 -1.63 -16.72
C ARG A 28 8.67 -2.57 -17.20
N LYS A 29 9.01 -3.56 -16.37
CA LYS A 29 9.92 -4.65 -16.74
C LYS A 29 9.12 -5.90 -17.11
N TRP A 30 9.68 -6.72 -17.98
CA TRP A 30 9.04 -7.97 -18.38
C TRP A 30 8.74 -8.86 -17.16
N GLY A 31 7.53 -9.43 -17.13
CA GLY A 31 7.06 -10.29 -16.05
C GLY A 31 6.54 -9.58 -14.79
N THR A 32 6.64 -8.25 -14.69
CA THR A 32 6.16 -7.47 -13.53
C THR A 32 4.78 -6.86 -13.76
N PHE A 33 4.02 -6.64 -12.68
CA PHE A 33 2.69 -6.01 -12.70
C PHE A 33 1.80 -6.60 -13.81
N ARG A 34 1.63 -7.93 -13.79
CA ARG A 34 0.83 -8.63 -14.82
C ARG A 34 -0.59 -8.09 -14.82
N THR A 35 -1.16 -7.92 -16.02
CA THR A 35 -2.54 -7.43 -16.19
C THR A 35 -3.49 -8.32 -15.42
N ARG A 36 -4.32 -7.72 -14.56
CA ARG A 36 -5.39 -8.40 -13.83
C ARG A 36 -6.75 -8.05 -14.39
N GLU A 37 -6.93 -6.79 -14.74
CA GLU A 37 -8.21 -6.28 -15.26
C GLU A 37 -7.95 -5.33 -16.44
N THR A 38 -8.85 -5.36 -17.41
CA THR A 38 -8.93 -4.36 -18.49
C THR A 38 -10.36 -3.86 -18.54
N SER A 39 -10.56 -2.55 -18.37
CA SER A 39 -11.89 -1.94 -18.29
C SER A 39 -11.82 -0.54 -18.87
N ASP A 40 -12.77 -0.19 -19.73
CA ASP A 40 -12.86 1.18 -20.26
C ASP A 40 -13.11 2.20 -19.16
N ASP A 41 -13.72 1.80 -18.04
CA ASP A 41 -13.92 2.63 -16.85
C ASP A 41 -12.79 2.47 -15.81
N MET A 42 -11.56 2.19 -16.25
CA MET A 42 -10.43 2.05 -15.32
C MET A 42 -10.03 3.40 -14.72
N THR A 43 -9.87 3.45 -13.39
CA THR A 43 -9.29 4.59 -12.65
C THR A 43 -8.17 4.09 -11.75
N ASN A 44 -7.33 5.01 -11.26
CA ASN A 44 -6.27 4.66 -10.30
C ASN A 44 -6.86 4.00 -9.04
N GLN A 45 -7.96 4.56 -8.52
CA GLN A 45 -8.63 4.01 -7.33
C GLN A 45 -9.19 2.61 -7.57
N LYS A 46 -9.85 2.39 -8.71
CA LYS A 46 -10.39 1.07 -9.07
C LYS A 46 -9.29 0.02 -9.12
N CYS A 47 -8.14 0.35 -9.70
CA CYS A 47 -7.00 -0.56 -9.73
C CYS A 47 -6.42 -0.83 -8.34
N VAL A 48 -6.33 0.20 -7.49
CA VAL A 48 -5.94 0.04 -6.08
C VAL A 48 -6.87 -0.93 -5.35
N ASP A 49 -8.18 -0.78 -5.50
CA ASP A 49 -9.17 -1.64 -4.84
C ASP A 49 -9.11 -3.08 -5.33
N ILE A 50 -8.90 -3.29 -6.64
CA ILE A 50 -8.70 -4.62 -7.23
C ILE A 50 -7.48 -5.29 -6.59
N CYS A 51 -6.33 -4.59 -6.59
CA CYS A 51 -5.09 -5.16 -6.06
C CYS A 51 -5.11 -5.33 -4.54
N ALA A 52 -5.82 -4.46 -3.81
CA ALA A 52 -6.07 -4.65 -2.38
C ALA A 52 -6.89 -5.91 -2.11
N LYS A 53 -7.93 -6.21 -2.92
CA LYS A 53 -8.72 -7.44 -2.76
C LYS A 53 -7.91 -8.71 -3.05
N GLU A 54 -6.83 -8.61 -3.82
CA GLU A 54 -5.88 -9.69 -4.08
C GLU A 54 -4.68 -9.73 -3.11
N ASP A 55 -4.73 -8.96 -2.01
CA ASP A 55 -3.63 -8.84 -1.04
C ASP A 55 -2.28 -8.46 -1.69
N LYS A 56 -2.32 -7.66 -2.76
CA LYS A 56 -1.10 -7.10 -3.37
C LYS A 56 -0.81 -5.72 -2.82
N PRO A 57 0.45 -5.42 -2.41
CA PRO A 57 0.81 -4.13 -1.81
C PRO A 57 0.83 -2.95 -2.79
N TYR A 58 0.88 -3.22 -4.10
CA TYR A 58 0.95 -2.20 -5.14
C TYR A 58 -0.03 -2.46 -6.28
N ALA A 59 -0.54 -1.36 -6.83
CA ALA A 59 -1.35 -1.32 -8.04
C ALA A 59 -0.63 -0.47 -9.08
N GLY A 60 -0.68 -0.88 -10.35
CA GLY A 60 -0.09 -0.18 -11.47
C GLY A 60 -1.09 -0.05 -12.60
N THR A 61 -1.40 1.18 -12.99
CA THR A 61 -2.29 1.49 -14.12
C THR A 61 -1.51 1.83 -15.38
N TYR A 62 -2.09 1.46 -16.51
CA TYR A 62 -1.60 1.78 -17.84
C TYR A 62 -2.76 1.76 -18.84
N GLU A 63 -3.23 2.95 -19.21
CA GLU A 63 -4.45 3.23 -19.97
C GLU A 63 -5.67 2.61 -19.29
N THR A 64 -6.37 1.71 -19.98
CA THR A 64 -7.55 1.00 -19.50
C THR A 64 -7.22 -0.26 -18.68
N LYS A 65 -5.94 -0.49 -18.36
CA LYS A 65 -5.47 -1.72 -17.74
C LYS A 65 -4.97 -1.51 -16.33
N CYS A 66 -5.20 -2.52 -15.51
CA CYS A 66 -4.71 -2.62 -14.15
C CYS A 66 -3.80 -3.84 -14.01
N GLY A 67 -2.66 -3.66 -13.36
CA GLY A 67 -1.78 -4.75 -12.92
C GLY A 67 -1.47 -4.62 -11.43
N CYS A 68 -1.30 -5.74 -10.74
CA CYS A 68 -0.96 -5.78 -9.32
C CYS A 68 0.48 -6.24 -9.14
N GLY A 69 1.18 -5.63 -8.19
CA GLY A 69 2.59 -5.89 -7.94
C GLY A 69 2.91 -6.18 -6.48
N THR A 70 3.99 -6.93 -6.29
CA THR A 70 4.61 -7.18 -4.97
C THR A 70 5.72 -6.17 -4.70
N SER A 71 6.25 -6.15 -3.47
CA SER A 71 7.43 -5.33 -3.12
C SER A 71 8.64 -5.66 -3.99
N THR A 72 8.92 -6.95 -4.21
CA THR A 72 10.01 -7.40 -5.09
C THR A 72 9.80 -6.95 -6.54
N GLU A 73 8.55 -6.95 -7.03
CA GLU A 73 8.28 -6.45 -8.38
C GLU A 73 8.51 -4.94 -8.48
N LEU A 74 8.13 -4.17 -7.46
CA LEU A 74 8.39 -2.73 -7.41
C LEU A 74 9.89 -2.43 -7.40
N GLU A 75 10.67 -3.13 -6.57
CA GLU A 75 12.13 -3.02 -6.52
C GLU A 75 12.77 -3.30 -7.88
N ARG A 76 12.27 -4.31 -8.60
CA ARG A 76 12.75 -4.65 -9.96
C ARG A 76 12.49 -3.55 -10.99
N LEU A 77 11.51 -2.67 -10.79
CA LEU A 77 11.27 -1.56 -11.70
C LEU A 77 12.42 -0.54 -11.65
N GLY A 78 13.12 -0.43 -10.51
CA GLY A 78 14.15 0.57 -10.25
C GLY A 78 13.55 1.92 -9.87
N ASP A 79 14.30 3.00 -10.13
CA ASP A 79 13.87 4.36 -9.81
C ASP A 79 12.71 4.82 -10.71
N PRO A 80 11.82 5.69 -10.21
CA PRO A 80 10.76 6.29 -11.02
C PRO A 80 11.35 7.17 -12.12
N THR A 81 10.65 7.21 -13.25
CA THR A 81 10.94 8.11 -14.38
C THR A 81 10.18 9.43 -14.23
N ASP A 82 10.35 10.35 -15.18
CA ASP A 82 9.56 11.58 -15.22
C ASP A 82 8.05 11.25 -15.30
N ALA A 83 7.24 12.04 -14.59
CA ALA A 83 5.79 11.89 -14.59
C ALA A 83 5.18 12.08 -15.99
N SER A 84 5.82 12.87 -16.86
CA SER A 84 5.36 13.08 -18.24
C SER A 84 5.35 11.79 -19.08
N GLU A 85 6.16 10.79 -18.70
CA GLU A 85 6.18 9.48 -19.37
C GLU A 85 4.94 8.63 -19.04
N CYS A 86 4.15 8.99 -18.02
CA CYS A 86 2.90 8.35 -17.66
C CYS A 86 1.71 9.31 -17.88
N SER A 87 1.58 9.83 -19.11
CA SER A 87 0.62 10.90 -19.43
C SER A 87 -0.69 10.42 -20.06
N SER A 88 -0.90 9.11 -20.24
CA SER A 88 -2.19 8.60 -20.70
C SER A 88 -3.28 8.89 -19.67
N ALA A 89 -4.39 9.44 -20.13
CA ALA A 89 -5.60 9.57 -19.34
C ALA A 89 -6.12 8.18 -18.92
N CYS A 90 -6.64 8.08 -17.70
CA CYS A 90 -7.38 6.90 -17.28
C CYS A 90 -8.70 6.80 -18.06
N GLY A 91 -9.13 5.58 -18.39
CA GLY A 91 -10.35 5.38 -19.18
C GLY A 91 -11.63 5.88 -18.46
N GLY A 92 -11.73 5.62 -17.15
CA GLY A 92 -12.90 6.01 -16.36
C GLY A 92 -12.83 7.43 -15.77
N ASP A 93 -11.69 8.10 -15.88
CA ASP A 93 -11.51 9.48 -15.40
C ASP A 93 -10.35 10.15 -16.13
N ALA A 94 -10.68 10.98 -17.13
CA ALA A 94 -9.67 11.66 -17.94
C ALA A 94 -8.87 12.75 -17.19
N SER A 95 -9.27 13.10 -15.97
CA SER A 95 -8.49 14.02 -15.11
C SER A 95 -7.31 13.32 -14.42
N GLN A 96 -7.29 11.98 -14.43
CA GLN A 96 -6.25 11.16 -13.82
C GLN A 96 -5.27 10.63 -14.86
N THR A 97 -4.02 10.44 -14.44
CA THR A 97 -2.98 9.79 -15.24
C THR A 97 -2.87 8.30 -14.91
N CYS A 98 -2.87 7.47 -15.94
CA CYS A 98 -2.78 6.01 -15.88
C CYS A 98 -1.69 5.52 -16.82
N GLY A 99 -0.41 5.70 -16.49
CA GLY A 99 0.72 5.14 -17.25
C GLY A 99 0.81 5.63 -18.70
N GLN A 100 1.41 4.81 -19.56
CA GLN A 100 1.47 5.02 -21.01
C GLN A 100 1.78 3.68 -21.72
N GLY A 101 0.91 3.25 -22.64
CA GLY A 101 1.05 1.99 -23.36
C GLY A 101 1.26 0.79 -22.44
N ASN A 102 2.02 -0.22 -22.87
CA ASN A 102 2.36 -1.37 -22.02
C ASN A 102 3.68 -1.20 -21.25
N GLY A 103 4.37 -0.07 -21.41
CA GLY A 103 5.76 0.13 -20.98
C GLY A 103 5.95 1.13 -19.85
N ARG A 104 4.90 1.86 -19.45
CA ARG A 104 4.94 2.84 -18.35
C ARG A 104 3.74 2.63 -17.42
N LEU A 105 4.01 2.57 -16.13
CA LEU A 105 3.03 2.33 -15.07
C LEU A 105 2.94 3.57 -14.18
N THR A 106 1.73 4.06 -13.91
CA THR A 106 1.49 4.89 -12.73
C THR A 106 1.25 3.95 -11.55
N VAL A 107 2.12 3.99 -10.54
CA VAL A 107 2.08 3.05 -9.42
C VAL A 107 1.54 3.72 -8.15
N TRP A 108 0.67 2.98 -7.46
CA TRP A 108 0.02 3.38 -6.21
C TRP A 108 0.19 2.30 -5.15
N SER A 109 0.28 2.70 -3.88
CA SER A 109 0.17 1.76 -2.77
C SER A 109 -1.29 1.39 -2.51
N THR A 110 -1.53 0.11 -2.19
CA THR A 110 -2.85 -0.39 -1.77
C THR A 110 -3.08 -0.33 -0.26
N GLY A 111 -2.06 0.05 0.52
CA GLY A 111 -2.07 -0.03 1.98
C GLY A 111 -1.97 -1.46 2.54
N LYS A 112 -1.82 -2.49 1.71
CA LYS A 112 -1.61 -3.88 2.17
C LYS A 112 -0.20 -4.11 2.71
N GLY A 113 0.83 -3.53 2.07
CA GLY A 113 2.22 -3.69 2.53
C GLY A 113 2.55 -3.00 3.87
N LYS A 114 1.73 -2.05 4.32
CA LYS A 114 1.85 -1.47 5.68
C LYS A 114 1.23 -2.35 6.76
N ARG A 115 0.25 -3.19 6.40
CA ARG A 115 -0.41 -4.10 7.34
C ARG A 115 0.45 -5.30 7.66
N GLU A 116 1.16 -5.86 6.69
CA GLU A 116 2.15 -6.92 6.99
C GLU A 116 3.29 -6.40 7.87
N MET A 117 3.76 -5.16 7.64
CA MET A 117 4.77 -4.54 8.51
C MET A 117 4.19 -4.15 9.89
N SER A 118 2.94 -3.72 9.99
CA SER A 118 2.31 -3.44 11.28
C SER A 118 1.94 -4.71 12.05
N GLU A 119 1.56 -5.79 11.37
CA GLU A 119 1.33 -7.12 11.95
C GLU A 119 2.66 -7.73 12.44
N MET A 120 3.76 -7.50 11.73
CA MET A 120 5.10 -7.86 12.20
C MET A 120 5.61 -6.94 13.34
N GLU A 121 5.23 -5.66 13.34
CA GLU A 121 5.54 -4.73 14.45
C GLU A 121 4.76 -5.09 15.72
N GLU A 122 3.48 -5.48 15.60
CA GLU A 122 2.68 -6.04 16.70
C GLU A 122 3.27 -7.35 17.25
N LEU A 123 3.86 -8.20 16.40
CA LEU A 123 4.56 -9.42 16.85
C LEU A 123 5.89 -9.12 17.58
N MET A 124 6.64 -8.09 17.16
CA MET A 124 7.86 -7.65 17.85
C MET A 124 7.57 -6.98 19.20
N GLU A 125 6.43 -6.29 19.33
CA GLU A 125 5.99 -5.73 20.62
C GLU A 125 5.58 -6.82 21.60
N LEU A 126 4.92 -7.89 21.13
CA LEU A 126 4.51 -9.03 21.98
C LEU A 126 5.72 -9.80 22.57
N GLU A 127 6.80 -9.97 21.80
CA GLU A 127 8.02 -10.66 22.28
C GLU A 127 8.72 -9.88 23.41
N ARG A 128 8.66 -8.54 23.40
CA ARG A 128 9.24 -7.72 24.49
C ARG A 128 8.44 -7.83 25.78
N GLU A 129 7.10 -7.85 25.71
CA GLU A 129 6.24 -8.01 26.89
C GLU A 129 6.41 -9.38 27.57
N VAL A 130 6.59 -10.45 26.78
CA VAL A 130 6.84 -11.81 27.30
C VAL A 130 8.16 -11.88 28.06
N SER A 131 9.22 -11.25 27.54
CA SER A 131 10.54 -11.22 28.19
C SER A 131 10.52 -10.51 29.55
N GLU A 132 9.76 -9.41 29.68
CA GLU A 132 9.63 -8.67 30.95
C GLU A 132 8.83 -9.45 32.01
N LEU A 133 7.81 -10.21 31.59
CA LEU A 133 7.06 -11.11 32.48
C LEU A 133 7.92 -12.26 33.01
N GLU A 134 8.75 -12.86 32.15
CA GLU A 134 9.68 -13.94 32.55
C GLU A 134 10.70 -13.45 33.58
N ALA A 135 11.23 -12.24 33.42
CA ALA A 135 12.13 -11.62 34.39
C ALA A 135 11.45 -11.35 35.74
N HIS A 136 10.19 -10.90 35.73
CA HIS A 136 9.41 -10.69 36.95
C HIS A 136 9.06 -12.03 37.65
N HIS A 137 8.77 -13.08 36.87
CA HIS A 137 8.52 -14.43 37.41
C HIS A 137 9.78 -15.02 38.07
N GLN A 138 10.95 -14.88 37.45
CA GLN A 138 12.23 -15.31 38.03
C GLN A 138 12.59 -14.56 39.31
N HIS A 139 12.25 -13.27 39.41
CA HIS A 139 12.48 -12.50 40.63
C HIS A 139 11.58 -12.96 41.80
N HIS A 140 10.33 -13.33 41.52
CA HIS A 140 9.40 -13.87 42.52
C HIS A 140 9.78 -15.27 43.03
N GLN A 141 10.38 -16.12 42.17
CA GLN A 141 10.84 -17.45 42.57
C GLN A 141 12.09 -17.45 43.46
N HIS A 142 12.89 -16.37 43.43
CA HIS A 142 14.08 -16.21 44.26
C HIS A 142 13.83 -15.62 45.67
N HIS A 143 12.60 -15.19 45.95
CA HIS A 143 12.16 -14.61 47.23
C HIS A 143 11.21 -15.52 48.04
N GLN A 144 11.06 -16.79 47.65
CA GLN A 144 10.51 -17.89 48.45
C GLN A 144 11.62 -18.86 48.83
#